data_AF-A0A3D5BTQ8-F1
#
_entry.id   AF-A0A3D5BTQ8-F1
#
_cell.length_a   1.000
_cell.length_b   1.000
_cell.length_c   1.000
_cell.angle_alpha   90.00
_cell.angle_beta   90.00
_cell.angle_gamma   90.00
#
_symmetry.space_group_name_H-M   'P 1'
#
loop_
_entity.id
_entity.type
_entity.pdbx_description
1 polymer ?
#
loop_
_entity_poly.entity_id
_entity_poly.type
_entity_poly.pdbx_seq_one_letter_code
_entity_poly.pdbx_strand_id
1 'polypeptide(L)'
;VNVINEAGALPTKNFRMGKFDGAEKISGETLAANIEKRGGKTKHGCHTGCIIQCSQVYHDKDGKYLTTGFEYETIWGFGADLLVDNLDDIANMDRTCDEAGMDTIEMANTMAMAMEAGIIAWGDGKGVLAELAKVGTKDPLGRIYGNGTAYTAQAFGVDRVPVVKNQALPAYDPRAVKGVGVTYATTPMGADHTAGYGVCQNVLKCGGDVDGHKKEGNIEISKNLQVATAAVDSLGLCLFVAFAVLDDARGVPCMAKLVSGLIGKDYSVDELVGMGVNCLKDELDFNKRAGFTDADDQLPRFFQTELLPPHNVGWDYTAEELQAAKV
;
A
#
# COMPACT_ATOMS: atom_id res chain seq x y z
N VAL A 1 -2.50 -10.96 -3.88
CA VAL A 1 -3.38 -10.71 -5.04
C VAL A 1 -4.72 -11.43 -4.93
N ASN A 2 -4.78 -12.76 -4.98
CA ASN A 2 -6.05 -13.51 -5.03
C ASN A 2 -7.06 -13.15 -3.93
N VAL A 3 -6.62 -13.09 -2.67
CA VAL A 3 -7.50 -12.72 -1.54
C VAL A 3 -8.20 -11.37 -1.76
N ILE A 4 -7.44 -10.34 -2.15
CA ILE A 4 -7.98 -8.99 -2.37
C ILE A 4 -8.83 -8.92 -3.65
N ASN A 5 -8.43 -9.69 -4.68
CA ASN A 5 -9.23 -9.84 -5.89
C ASN A 5 -10.60 -10.47 -5.58
N GLU A 6 -10.64 -11.58 -4.84
CA GLU A 6 -11.89 -12.25 -4.45
C GLU A 6 -12.79 -11.35 -3.60
N ALA A 7 -12.19 -10.59 -2.69
CA ALA A 7 -12.86 -9.57 -1.89
C ALA A 7 -13.47 -8.43 -2.74
N GLY A 8 -13.12 -8.32 -4.03
CA GLY A 8 -13.61 -7.25 -4.91
C GLY A 8 -12.99 -5.90 -4.57
N ALA A 9 -11.77 -5.91 -4.04
CA ALA A 9 -11.07 -4.74 -3.53
C ALA A 9 -9.70 -4.52 -4.19
N LEU A 10 -9.33 -5.29 -5.23
CA LEU A 10 -8.05 -5.17 -5.95
C LEU A 10 -8.18 -4.05 -6.99
N PRO A 11 -7.57 -2.87 -6.76
CA PRO A 11 -7.70 -1.78 -7.72
C PRO A 11 -7.20 -2.21 -9.09
N THR A 12 -8.03 -2.00 -10.10
CA THR A 12 -7.76 -2.46 -11.47
C THR A 12 -8.07 -1.33 -12.43
N LYS A 13 -7.14 -1.07 -13.37
CA LYS A 13 -7.25 -0.02 -14.39
C LYS A 13 -7.43 1.39 -13.80
N ASN A 14 -6.47 1.83 -12.98
CA ASN A 14 -6.51 3.08 -12.22
C ASN A 14 -7.79 3.15 -11.38
N PHE A 15 -7.96 2.20 -10.46
CA PHE A 15 -9.10 2.16 -9.52
C PHE A 15 -10.48 2.23 -10.20
N ARG A 16 -10.68 1.66 -11.40
CA ARG A 16 -12.02 1.59 -12.02
C ARG A 16 -12.83 0.39 -11.57
N MET A 17 -12.14 -0.69 -11.24
CA MET A 17 -12.75 -1.98 -10.91
C MET A 17 -12.01 -2.60 -9.72
N GLY A 18 -12.72 -3.40 -8.92
CA GLY A 18 -12.15 -4.09 -7.76
C GLY A 18 -11.66 -5.52 -8.06
N LYS A 19 -11.66 -5.90 -9.34
CA LYS A 19 -11.23 -7.22 -9.81
C LYS A 19 -10.46 -7.12 -11.10
N PHE A 20 -9.45 -7.98 -11.23
CA PHE A 20 -8.65 -8.19 -12.43
C PHE A 20 -8.77 -9.63 -12.91
N ASP A 21 -9.17 -9.83 -14.17
CA ASP A 21 -9.29 -11.16 -14.77
C ASP A 21 -7.95 -11.92 -14.80
N GLY A 22 -6.83 -11.19 -14.92
CA GLY A 22 -5.48 -11.75 -14.92
C GLY A 22 -4.89 -12.01 -13.53
N ALA A 23 -5.64 -11.79 -12.44
CA ALA A 23 -5.13 -11.84 -11.07
C ALA A 23 -4.39 -13.15 -10.73
N GLU A 24 -4.89 -14.30 -11.20
CA GLU A 24 -4.28 -15.60 -10.93
C GLU A 24 -2.86 -15.71 -11.53
N LYS A 25 -2.61 -15.09 -12.69
CA LYS A 25 -1.29 -15.15 -13.35
C LYS A 25 -0.22 -14.37 -12.59
N ILE A 26 -0.64 -13.43 -11.76
CA ILE A 26 0.22 -12.60 -10.91
C ILE A 26 -0.01 -12.88 -9.42
N SER A 27 -0.60 -14.03 -9.09
CA SER A 27 -0.89 -14.44 -7.71
C SER A 27 0.38 -14.81 -6.94
N GLY A 28 0.28 -14.85 -5.61
CA GLY A 28 1.39 -15.30 -4.77
C GLY A 28 1.69 -16.79 -4.98
N GLU A 29 0.66 -17.55 -5.33
CA GLU A 29 0.68 -18.97 -5.65
C GLU A 29 1.44 -19.21 -6.97
N THR A 30 1.11 -18.45 -8.02
CA THR A 30 1.83 -18.49 -9.29
C THR A 30 3.27 -18.01 -9.14
N LEU A 31 3.49 -16.94 -8.35
CA LEU A 31 4.82 -16.45 -8.02
C LEU A 31 5.67 -17.55 -7.37
N ALA A 32 5.16 -18.20 -6.31
CA ALA A 32 5.86 -19.27 -5.61
C ALA A 32 6.19 -20.45 -6.53
N ALA A 33 5.22 -20.90 -7.34
CA ALA A 33 5.43 -21.98 -8.30
C ALA A 33 6.53 -21.65 -9.33
N ASN A 34 6.58 -20.39 -9.81
CA ASN A 34 7.63 -19.92 -10.71
C ASN A 34 8.99 -19.92 -10.02
N ILE A 35 9.07 -19.43 -8.79
CA ILE A 35 10.32 -19.36 -8.00
C ILE A 35 10.89 -20.76 -7.78
N GLU A 36 10.07 -21.70 -7.33
CA GLU A 36 10.48 -23.09 -7.09
C GLU A 36 10.99 -23.75 -8.37
N LYS A 37 10.29 -23.55 -9.49
CA LYS A 37 10.68 -24.10 -10.80
C LYS A 37 11.98 -23.51 -11.33
N ARG A 38 12.27 -22.25 -11.03
CA ARG A 38 13.40 -21.48 -11.60
C ARG A 38 14.60 -21.36 -10.66
N GLY A 39 14.58 -22.06 -9.53
CA GLY A 39 15.69 -22.10 -8.57
C GLY A 39 15.88 -20.81 -7.78
N GLY A 40 14.82 -20.01 -7.60
CA GLY A 40 14.83 -18.84 -6.73
C GLY A 40 14.63 -19.22 -5.25
N LYS A 41 14.23 -18.26 -4.41
CA LYS A 41 13.93 -18.49 -2.98
C LYS A 41 12.55 -17.95 -2.64
N THR A 42 11.68 -18.81 -2.13
CA THR A 42 10.35 -18.40 -1.61
C THR A 42 10.41 -17.81 -0.20
N LYS A 43 11.58 -17.86 0.44
CA LYS A 43 11.82 -17.34 1.79
C LYS A 43 13.18 -16.66 1.88
N HIS A 44 13.16 -15.40 2.28
CA HIS A 44 14.31 -14.55 2.50
C HIS A 44 14.01 -13.61 3.67
N GLY A 45 14.83 -13.67 4.73
CA GLY A 45 14.65 -12.84 5.92
C GLY A 45 15.46 -11.55 5.85
N CYS A 46 14.88 -10.45 6.33
CA CYS A 46 15.56 -9.15 6.39
C CYS A 46 16.82 -9.16 7.27
N HIS A 47 16.80 -9.96 8.35
CA HIS A 47 17.93 -10.18 9.25
C HIS A 47 17.86 -11.60 9.84
N THR A 48 18.95 -12.06 10.47
CA THR A 48 19.09 -13.41 11.03
C THR A 48 18.00 -13.78 12.05
N GLY A 49 17.40 -12.80 12.72
CA GLY A 49 16.34 -13.01 13.72
C GLY A 49 14.93 -13.03 13.15
N CYS A 50 14.73 -12.69 11.87
CA CYS A 50 13.39 -12.68 11.27
C CYS A 50 12.94 -14.12 10.97
N ILE A 51 11.97 -14.61 11.76
CA ILE A 51 11.38 -15.95 11.59
C ILE A 51 10.30 -16.00 10.50
N ILE A 52 9.76 -14.84 10.08
CA ILE A 52 8.70 -14.75 9.07
C ILE A 52 9.28 -15.01 7.66
N GLN A 53 10.43 -14.41 7.35
CA GLN A 53 11.14 -14.58 6.08
C GLN A 53 10.26 -14.36 4.83
N CYS A 54 9.47 -13.27 4.84
CA CYS A 54 8.45 -13.00 3.81
C CYS A 54 9.01 -12.66 2.42
N SER A 55 10.21 -12.07 2.36
CA SER A 55 10.80 -11.62 1.10
C SER A 55 11.16 -12.83 0.23
N GLN A 56 11.24 -12.61 -1.08
CA GLN A 56 11.51 -13.66 -2.06
C GLN A 56 12.59 -13.24 -3.03
N VAL A 57 13.28 -14.22 -3.61
CA VAL A 57 14.24 -14.04 -4.71
C VAL A 57 13.65 -14.65 -5.97
N TYR A 58 13.35 -13.80 -6.95
CA TYR A 58 12.72 -14.18 -8.20
C TYR A 58 13.74 -14.30 -9.33
N HIS A 59 13.70 -15.43 -10.05
CA HIS A 59 14.57 -15.70 -11.19
C HIS A 59 13.78 -15.66 -12.50
N ASP A 60 14.46 -15.30 -13.57
CA ASP A 60 13.93 -15.40 -14.93
C ASP A 60 13.77 -16.86 -15.37
N LYS A 61 13.19 -17.05 -16.56
CA LYS A 61 12.97 -18.38 -17.16
C LYS A 61 14.25 -19.20 -17.39
N ASP A 62 15.41 -18.55 -17.45
CA ASP A 62 16.73 -19.17 -17.64
C ASP A 62 17.41 -19.45 -16.29
N GLY A 63 16.71 -19.21 -15.17
CA GLY A 63 17.20 -19.44 -13.80
C GLY A 63 18.16 -18.38 -13.30
N LYS A 64 18.25 -17.21 -13.96
CA LYS A 64 19.11 -16.10 -13.54
C LYS A 64 18.36 -15.15 -12.61
N TYR A 65 19.08 -14.57 -11.66
CA TYR A 65 18.55 -13.54 -10.77
C TYR A 65 17.91 -12.39 -11.54
N LEU A 66 16.63 -12.13 -11.25
CA LEU A 66 15.88 -11.03 -11.84
C LEU A 66 15.66 -9.91 -10.83
N THR A 67 14.98 -10.21 -9.71
CA THR A 67 14.67 -9.25 -8.64
C THR A 67 14.51 -9.96 -7.27
N THR A 68 14.40 -9.19 -6.19
CA THR A 68 14.14 -9.65 -4.82
C THR A 68 13.19 -8.69 -4.12
N GLY A 69 12.52 -9.13 -3.05
CA GLY A 69 11.52 -8.26 -2.41
C GLY A 69 10.38 -7.93 -3.37
N PHE A 70 10.01 -8.91 -4.20
CA PHE A 70 8.97 -8.77 -5.20
C PHE A 70 7.59 -8.84 -4.51
N GLU A 71 7.24 -7.74 -3.84
CA GLU A 71 6.14 -7.67 -2.89
C GLU A 71 4.77 -7.46 -3.58
N TYR A 72 3.70 -7.65 -2.80
CA TYR A 72 2.31 -7.53 -3.25
C TYR A 72 2.00 -6.17 -3.93
N GLU A 73 2.48 -5.07 -3.36
CA GLU A 73 2.21 -3.72 -3.85
C GLU A 73 2.81 -3.49 -5.24
N THR A 74 4.07 -3.88 -5.46
CA THR A 74 4.71 -3.85 -6.78
C THR A 74 3.91 -4.70 -7.79
N ILE A 75 3.55 -5.93 -7.40
CA ILE A 75 2.84 -6.86 -8.29
C ILE A 75 1.44 -6.32 -8.65
N TRP A 76 0.73 -5.73 -7.69
CA TRP A 76 -0.53 -5.05 -7.97
C TRP A 76 -0.32 -3.86 -8.89
N GLY A 77 0.57 -2.94 -8.51
CA GLY A 77 0.73 -1.64 -9.14
C GLY A 77 1.12 -1.81 -10.60
N PHE A 78 2.19 -2.55 -10.87
CA PHE A 78 2.60 -2.81 -12.25
C PHE A 78 1.79 -3.88 -12.96
N GLY A 79 0.96 -4.64 -12.23
CA GLY A 79 0.12 -5.70 -12.77
C GLY A 79 -1.33 -5.28 -12.95
N ALA A 80 -2.17 -5.57 -11.95
CA ALA A 80 -3.61 -5.35 -12.02
C ALA A 80 -3.99 -3.88 -12.30
N ASP A 81 -3.28 -2.91 -11.71
CA ASP A 81 -3.63 -1.50 -11.94
C ASP A 81 -3.36 -1.06 -13.38
N LEU A 82 -2.31 -1.61 -14.03
CA LEU A 82 -1.94 -1.33 -15.42
C LEU A 82 -2.49 -2.34 -16.44
N LEU A 83 -3.23 -3.36 -16.00
CA LEU A 83 -3.70 -4.51 -16.80
C LEU A 83 -2.58 -5.39 -17.40
N VAL A 84 -1.43 -5.48 -16.74
CA VAL A 84 -0.33 -6.37 -17.12
C VAL A 84 -0.42 -7.66 -16.31
N ASP A 85 -0.41 -8.81 -16.98
CA ASP A 85 -0.57 -10.12 -16.34
C ASP A 85 0.66 -11.04 -16.48
N ASN A 86 1.81 -10.46 -16.83
CA ASN A 86 3.08 -11.16 -16.99
C ASN A 86 4.02 -10.84 -15.82
N LEU A 87 4.22 -11.81 -14.91
CA LEU A 87 5.12 -11.65 -13.77
C LEU A 87 6.58 -11.35 -14.14
N ASP A 88 7.08 -11.82 -15.28
CA ASP A 88 8.45 -11.52 -15.69
C ASP A 88 8.59 -10.06 -16.14
N ASP A 89 7.55 -9.49 -16.77
CA ASP A 89 7.53 -8.06 -17.10
C ASP A 89 7.46 -7.21 -15.84
N ILE A 90 6.57 -7.55 -14.91
CA ILE A 90 6.42 -6.86 -13.62
C ILE A 90 7.72 -6.96 -12.80
N ALA A 91 8.38 -8.13 -12.77
CA ALA A 91 9.67 -8.31 -12.09
C ALA A 91 10.81 -7.47 -12.71
N ASN A 92 10.76 -7.21 -14.02
CA ASN A 92 11.71 -6.26 -14.64
C ASN A 92 11.39 -4.81 -14.25
N MET A 93 10.12 -4.46 -14.04
CA MET A 93 9.72 -3.11 -13.60
C MET A 93 10.14 -2.87 -12.16
N ASP A 94 9.94 -3.87 -11.31
CA ASP A 94 10.44 -3.93 -9.94
C ASP A 94 11.95 -3.68 -9.89
N ARG A 95 12.73 -4.48 -10.63
CA ARG A 95 14.18 -4.30 -10.73
C ARG A 95 14.57 -2.90 -11.23
N THR A 96 13.85 -2.37 -12.21
CA THR A 96 14.12 -1.04 -12.76
C THR A 96 13.94 0.04 -11.70
N CYS A 97 12.92 -0.10 -10.83
CA CYS A 97 12.68 0.80 -9.71
C CYS A 97 13.76 0.64 -8.63
N ASP A 98 14.09 -0.59 -8.24
CA ASP A 98 15.12 -0.88 -7.23
C ASP A 98 16.48 -0.30 -7.61
N GLU A 99 16.94 -0.54 -8.84
CA GLU A 99 18.25 -0.06 -9.31
C GLU A 99 18.32 1.47 -9.41
N ALA A 100 17.17 2.13 -9.59
CA ALA A 100 17.05 3.58 -9.64
C ALA A 100 16.70 4.23 -8.28
N GLY A 101 16.33 3.44 -7.28
CA GLY A 101 15.83 3.93 -5.99
C GLY A 101 14.47 4.62 -6.07
N MET A 102 13.55 4.08 -6.87
CA MET A 102 12.20 4.61 -7.05
C MET A 102 11.16 3.77 -6.29
N ASP A 103 10.14 4.42 -5.75
CA ASP A 103 8.99 3.72 -5.16
C ASP A 103 8.13 3.08 -6.26
N THR A 104 7.86 1.78 -6.14
CA THR A 104 7.08 1.02 -7.12
C THR A 104 5.60 1.41 -7.11
N ILE A 105 5.03 1.80 -5.96
CA ILE A 105 3.63 2.25 -5.87
C ILE A 105 3.46 3.57 -6.61
N GLU A 106 4.29 4.57 -6.29
CA GLU A 106 4.28 5.87 -6.94
C GLU A 106 4.54 5.75 -8.45
N MET A 107 5.52 4.93 -8.86
CA MET A 107 5.85 4.77 -10.27
C MET A 107 4.78 3.99 -11.04
N ALA A 108 4.14 2.98 -10.45
CA ALA A 108 3.01 2.29 -11.07
C ALA A 108 1.85 3.24 -11.37
N ASN A 109 1.42 4.01 -10.36
CA ASN A 109 0.36 5.01 -10.53
C ASN A 109 0.77 6.13 -11.51
N THR A 110 2.05 6.51 -11.55
CA THR A 110 2.59 7.43 -12.56
C THR A 110 2.44 6.87 -13.98
N MET A 111 2.74 5.58 -14.17
CA MET A 111 2.54 4.90 -15.46
C MET A 111 1.05 4.74 -15.79
N ALA A 112 0.17 4.61 -14.80
CA ALA A 112 -1.27 4.64 -15.02
C ALA A 112 -1.71 6.00 -15.61
N MET A 113 -1.12 7.12 -15.16
CA MET A 113 -1.39 8.44 -15.77
C MET A 113 -0.90 8.53 -17.22
N ALA A 114 0.23 7.90 -17.54
CA ALA A 114 0.69 7.80 -18.94
C ALA A 114 -0.26 6.95 -19.80
N MET A 115 -0.89 5.91 -19.23
CA MET A 115 -1.92 5.12 -19.91
C MET A 115 -3.23 5.87 -20.09
N GLU A 116 -3.66 6.65 -19.10
CA GLU A 116 -4.82 7.55 -19.22
C GLU A 116 -4.61 8.59 -20.33
N ALA A 117 -3.39 9.12 -20.46
CA ALA A 117 -3.01 10.07 -21.49
C ALA A 117 -2.84 9.43 -22.89
N GLY A 118 -2.92 8.10 -23.00
CA GLY A 118 -2.73 7.38 -24.26
C GLY A 118 -1.28 7.31 -24.76
N ILE A 119 -0.30 7.62 -23.91
CA ILE A 119 1.14 7.48 -24.24
C ILE A 119 1.52 6.00 -24.28
N ILE A 120 0.97 5.21 -23.36
CA ILE A 120 1.13 3.76 -23.28
C ILE A 120 -0.26 3.14 -23.42
N ALA A 121 -0.38 2.04 -24.15
CA ALA A 121 -1.64 1.29 -24.19
C ALA A 121 -1.83 0.53 -22.87
N TRP A 122 -3.06 0.45 -22.36
CA TRP A 122 -3.39 -0.40 -21.22
C TRP A 122 -2.95 -1.86 -21.46
N GLY A 123 -2.24 -2.45 -20.50
CA GLY A 123 -1.67 -3.79 -20.59
C GLY A 123 -0.36 -3.91 -21.38
N ASP A 124 0.19 -2.82 -21.93
CA ASP A 124 1.49 -2.84 -22.61
C ASP A 124 2.65 -2.79 -21.60
N GLY A 125 2.95 -3.93 -20.99
CA GLY A 125 4.06 -4.05 -20.02
C GLY A 125 5.44 -3.72 -20.62
N LYS A 126 5.66 -3.93 -21.92
CA LYS A 126 6.93 -3.55 -22.55
C LYS A 126 7.04 -2.05 -22.76
N GLY A 127 5.93 -1.39 -23.09
CA GLY A 127 5.82 0.07 -23.11
C GLY A 127 6.11 0.69 -21.75
N VAL A 128 5.53 0.14 -20.67
CA VAL A 128 5.80 0.57 -19.29
C VAL A 128 7.28 0.51 -18.96
N LEU A 129 7.95 -0.62 -19.23
CA LEU A 129 9.39 -0.76 -19.01
C LEU A 129 10.21 0.28 -19.77
N ALA A 130 9.83 0.57 -21.02
CA ALA A 130 10.53 1.56 -21.84
C ALA A 130 10.37 2.99 -21.29
N GLU A 131 9.20 3.34 -20.75
CA GLU A 131 8.97 4.65 -20.12
C GLU A 131 9.62 4.77 -18.74
N LEU A 132 9.58 3.72 -17.90
CA LEU A 132 10.28 3.69 -16.61
C LEU A 132 11.79 3.91 -16.78
N ALA A 133 12.40 3.29 -17.79
CA ALA A 133 13.83 3.43 -18.07
C ALA A 133 14.26 4.86 -18.45
N LYS A 134 13.31 5.76 -18.75
CA LYS A 134 13.60 7.17 -19.01
C LYS A 134 13.75 7.98 -17.73
N VAL A 135 13.22 7.53 -16.60
CA VAL A 135 13.32 8.25 -15.32
C VAL A 135 14.79 8.39 -14.92
N GLY A 136 15.17 9.57 -14.43
CA GLY A 136 16.58 9.88 -14.12
C GLY A 136 17.46 10.18 -15.34
N THR A 137 16.94 10.10 -16.57
CA THR A 137 17.68 10.46 -17.78
C THR A 137 17.43 11.91 -18.23
N LYS A 138 18.00 12.30 -19.38
CA LYS A 138 17.75 13.62 -20.00
C LYS A 138 16.46 13.67 -20.82
N ASP A 139 15.75 12.55 -20.96
CA ASP A 139 14.49 12.48 -21.68
C ASP A 139 13.43 13.39 -21.01
N PRO A 140 12.72 14.25 -21.76
CA PRO A 140 11.67 15.10 -21.20
C PRO A 140 10.55 14.34 -20.48
N LEU A 141 10.12 13.18 -20.99
CA LEU A 141 9.11 12.35 -20.35
C LEU A 141 9.64 11.76 -19.05
N GLY A 142 10.90 11.31 -19.04
CA GLY A 142 11.57 10.84 -17.83
C GLY A 142 11.60 11.89 -16.70
N ARG A 143 11.73 13.18 -17.06
CA ARG A 143 11.62 14.28 -16.09
C ARG A 143 10.21 14.51 -15.59
N ILE A 144 9.20 14.32 -16.43
CA ILE A 144 7.79 14.43 -16.01
C ILE A 144 7.47 13.29 -15.03
N TYR A 145 7.78 12.05 -15.42
CA TYR A 145 7.54 10.87 -14.59
C TYR A 145 8.27 10.92 -13.25
N GLY A 146 9.51 11.41 -13.23
CA GLY A 146 10.28 11.55 -12.00
C GLY A 146 9.71 12.56 -10.98
N ASN A 147 8.67 13.33 -11.33
CA ASN A 147 7.94 14.20 -10.40
C ASN A 147 6.67 13.53 -9.83
N GLY A 148 6.46 12.23 -10.09
CA GLY A 148 5.38 11.44 -9.52
C GLY A 148 4.02 11.57 -10.23
N THR A 149 3.05 10.88 -9.65
CA THR A 149 1.71 10.64 -10.18
C THR A 149 0.93 11.94 -10.35
N ALA A 150 0.88 12.76 -9.29
CA ALA A 150 0.14 14.01 -9.28
C ALA A 150 0.65 14.98 -10.37
N TYR A 151 1.97 15.14 -10.48
CA TYR A 151 2.57 16.01 -11.48
C TYR A 151 2.38 15.47 -12.90
N THR A 152 2.57 14.16 -13.10
CA THR A 152 2.39 13.53 -14.41
C THR A 152 0.96 13.69 -14.92
N ALA A 153 -0.04 13.50 -14.06
CA ALA A 153 -1.44 13.77 -14.42
C ALA A 153 -1.65 15.23 -14.84
N GLN A 154 -1.12 16.19 -14.08
CA GLN A 154 -1.23 17.61 -14.42
C GLN A 154 -0.58 17.93 -15.77
N ALA A 155 0.63 17.39 -16.02
CA ALA A 155 1.36 17.60 -17.26
C ALA A 155 0.62 17.05 -18.49
N PHE A 156 -0.15 15.97 -18.32
CA PHE A 156 -0.91 15.33 -19.40
C PHE A 156 -2.39 15.72 -19.46
N GLY A 157 -2.90 16.47 -18.48
CA GLY A 157 -4.32 16.85 -18.41
C GLY A 157 -5.25 15.70 -18.03
N VAL A 158 -4.78 14.77 -17.20
CA VAL A 158 -5.55 13.63 -16.66
C VAL A 158 -6.23 14.04 -15.34
N ASP A 159 -7.51 13.70 -15.17
CA ASP A 159 -8.33 14.11 -14.02
C ASP A 159 -8.56 12.99 -12.97
N ARG A 160 -8.47 11.72 -13.37
CA ARG A 160 -8.53 10.56 -12.47
C ARG A 160 -7.15 10.30 -11.86
N VAL A 161 -6.83 11.05 -10.80
CA VAL A 161 -5.52 11.00 -10.13
C VAL A 161 -5.64 10.29 -8.78
N PRO A 162 -5.07 9.08 -8.60
CA PRO A 162 -5.22 8.28 -7.39
C PRO A 162 -4.22 8.70 -6.30
N VAL A 163 -4.29 9.95 -5.83
CA VAL A 163 -3.37 10.47 -4.80
C VAL A 163 -4.11 11.06 -3.60
N VAL A 164 -3.50 10.99 -2.43
CA VAL A 164 -3.89 11.77 -1.24
C VAL A 164 -2.66 12.48 -0.72
N LYS A 165 -2.76 13.80 -0.46
CA LYS A 165 -1.62 14.65 -0.09
C LYS A 165 -0.44 14.54 -1.08
N ASN A 166 -0.76 14.37 -2.38
CA ASN A 166 0.18 14.13 -3.50
C ASN A 166 0.96 12.81 -3.47
N GLN A 167 0.67 11.88 -2.56
CA GLN A 167 1.22 10.52 -2.56
C GLN A 167 0.23 9.55 -3.21
N ALA A 168 0.73 8.66 -4.07
CA ALA A 168 -0.09 7.67 -4.77
C ALA A 168 -0.74 6.64 -3.83
N LEU A 169 -1.95 6.20 -4.20
CA LEU A 169 -2.70 5.20 -3.47
C LEU A 169 -2.14 3.78 -3.70
N PRO A 170 -2.13 2.92 -2.65
CA PRO A 170 -1.68 1.53 -2.74
C PRO A 170 -2.82 0.55 -3.07
N ALA A 171 -2.53 -0.75 -3.02
CA ALA A 171 -3.27 -1.87 -3.61
C ALA A 171 -4.59 -2.28 -2.94
N TYR A 172 -5.35 -1.35 -2.37
CA TYR A 172 -6.65 -1.65 -1.76
C TYR A 172 -7.64 -0.54 -2.09
N ASP A 173 -8.75 -0.91 -2.75
CA ASP A 173 -9.75 0.08 -3.13
C ASP A 173 -10.49 0.60 -1.89
N PRO A 174 -10.41 1.90 -1.57
CA PRO A 174 -10.94 2.45 -0.34
C PRO A 174 -12.47 2.40 -0.26
N ARG A 175 -13.17 2.17 -1.39
CA ARG A 175 -14.63 1.98 -1.40
C ARG A 175 -15.04 0.62 -0.82
N ALA A 176 -14.24 -0.42 -1.02
CA ALA A 176 -14.49 -1.76 -0.50
C ALA A 176 -13.77 -2.04 0.84
N VAL A 177 -12.67 -1.33 1.11
CA VAL A 177 -11.89 -1.47 2.35
C VAL A 177 -11.90 -0.12 3.06
N LYS A 178 -13.06 0.28 3.58
CA LYS A 178 -13.23 1.63 4.15
C LYS A 178 -12.27 1.91 5.31
N GLY A 179 -11.86 0.93 6.09
CA GLY A 179 -10.89 1.12 7.18
C GLY A 179 -9.54 1.64 6.68
N VAL A 180 -8.99 1.07 5.60
CA VAL A 180 -7.75 1.58 4.99
C VAL A 180 -7.99 2.88 4.22
N GLY A 181 -9.19 3.07 3.64
CA GLY A 181 -9.59 4.34 3.03
C GLY A 181 -9.56 5.52 4.02
N VAL A 182 -10.02 5.30 5.25
CA VAL A 182 -9.91 6.32 6.32
C VAL A 182 -8.44 6.58 6.63
N THR A 183 -7.61 5.55 6.71
CA THR A 183 -6.16 5.70 6.90
C THR A 183 -5.54 6.55 5.79
N TYR A 184 -5.77 6.23 4.51
CA TYR A 184 -5.24 7.02 3.39
C TYR A 184 -5.59 8.50 3.48
N ALA A 185 -6.83 8.79 3.85
CA ALA A 185 -7.29 10.16 3.99
C ALA A 185 -6.61 10.87 5.17
N THR A 186 -6.44 10.21 6.31
CA THR A 186 -6.22 10.89 7.60
C THR A 186 -4.81 10.78 8.16
N THR A 187 -4.03 9.77 7.76
CA THR A 187 -2.66 9.60 8.25
C THR A 187 -1.80 10.84 7.91
N PRO A 188 -0.85 11.20 8.78
CA PRO A 188 0.06 12.31 8.51
C PRO A 188 1.00 12.04 7.33
N MET A 189 1.21 10.78 6.93
CA MET A 189 2.20 10.41 5.90
C MET A 189 1.70 10.59 4.45
N GLY A 190 0.38 10.65 4.21
CA GLY A 190 -0.21 10.59 2.86
C GLY A 190 -0.90 9.25 2.61
N ALA A 191 -1.16 8.87 1.35
CA ALA A 191 -1.82 7.60 1.05
C ALA A 191 -0.91 6.38 1.38
N ASP A 192 -0.94 5.91 2.63
CA ASP A 192 -0.17 4.74 3.09
C ASP A 192 -1.08 3.72 3.79
N HIS A 193 -1.04 2.47 3.34
CA HIS A 193 -1.83 1.37 3.90
C HIS A 193 -1.22 0.80 5.18
N THR A 194 0.11 0.88 5.31
CA THR A 194 0.86 0.32 6.45
C THR A 194 0.61 1.13 7.71
N ALA A 195 0.44 2.45 7.57
CA ALA A 195 0.14 3.39 8.65
C ALA A 195 -1.12 3.04 9.45
N GLY A 196 -2.04 2.25 8.90
CA GLY A 196 -3.27 1.83 9.58
C GLY A 196 -3.97 0.75 8.77
N TYR A 197 -3.42 -0.47 8.82
CA TYR A 197 -3.72 -1.56 7.89
C TYR A 197 -5.08 -2.24 8.14
N GLY A 198 -6.18 -1.51 7.88
CA GLY A 198 -7.57 -1.95 8.10
C GLY A 198 -8.00 -3.19 7.31
N VAL A 199 -7.18 -3.63 6.35
CA VAL A 199 -7.36 -4.89 5.62
C VAL A 199 -7.39 -6.09 6.58
N CYS A 200 -6.67 -6.02 7.71
CA CYS A 200 -6.70 -7.03 8.76
C CYS A 200 -8.13 -7.38 9.18
N GLN A 201 -8.94 -6.38 9.55
CA GLN A 201 -10.30 -6.58 10.03
C GLN A 201 -11.33 -6.60 8.91
N ASN A 202 -11.12 -5.85 7.82
CA ASN A 202 -12.08 -5.76 6.72
C ASN A 202 -12.08 -6.98 5.80
N VAL A 203 -10.95 -7.69 5.68
CA VAL A 203 -10.79 -8.80 4.74
C VAL A 203 -10.25 -10.05 5.44
N LEU A 204 -9.15 -9.92 6.19
CA LEU A 204 -8.43 -11.09 6.73
C LEU A 204 -9.04 -11.65 8.01
N LYS A 205 -9.92 -10.89 8.66
CA LYS A 205 -10.52 -11.19 9.97
C LYS A 205 -9.50 -11.42 11.09
N CYS A 206 -8.38 -10.71 11.01
CA CYS A 206 -7.31 -10.69 12.00
C CYS A 206 -7.53 -9.54 12.99
N GLY A 207 -7.56 -9.82 14.29
CA GLY A 207 -7.83 -8.84 15.35
C GLY A 207 -9.26 -8.31 15.38
N GLY A 208 -10.20 -8.92 14.64
CA GLY A 208 -11.60 -8.51 14.55
C GLY A 208 -12.22 -8.75 13.17
N ASP A 209 -13.52 -8.51 13.05
CA ASP A 209 -14.30 -8.63 11.81
C ASP A 209 -15.19 -7.39 11.68
N VAL A 210 -14.82 -6.46 10.79
CA VAL A 210 -15.55 -5.21 10.56
C VAL A 210 -15.86 -5.09 9.08
N ASP A 211 -17.13 -4.89 8.75
CA ASP A 211 -17.60 -4.79 7.37
C ASP A 211 -17.00 -3.58 6.65
N GLY A 212 -16.06 -3.82 5.73
CA GLY A 212 -15.36 -2.78 4.96
C GLY A 212 -16.25 -2.02 3.98
N HIS A 213 -17.46 -2.50 3.68
CA HIS A 213 -18.39 -1.83 2.78
C HIS A 213 -19.23 -0.75 3.47
N LYS A 214 -19.17 -0.69 4.80
CA LYS A 214 -20.02 0.17 5.64
C LYS A 214 -19.21 1.21 6.40
N LYS A 215 -19.86 2.27 6.90
CA LYS A 215 -19.15 3.30 7.68
C LYS A 215 -18.86 2.83 9.11
N GLU A 216 -19.78 2.05 9.67
CA GLU A 216 -19.79 1.66 11.06
C GLU A 216 -18.49 0.95 11.45
N GLY A 217 -17.79 1.48 12.45
CA GLY A 217 -16.55 0.92 13.00
C GLY A 217 -15.28 1.23 12.21
N ASN A 218 -15.36 1.64 10.94
CA ASN A 218 -14.17 1.80 10.10
C ASN A 218 -13.29 3.01 10.49
N ILE A 219 -13.87 4.09 11.04
CA ILE A 219 -13.10 5.21 11.62
C ILE A 219 -12.35 4.75 12.87
N GLU A 220 -13.03 4.06 13.79
CA GLU A 220 -12.45 3.63 15.07
C GLU A 220 -11.33 2.61 14.86
N ILE A 221 -11.50 1.64 13.96
CA ILE A 221 -10.40 0.70 13.66
C ILE A 221 -9.22 1.42 13.01
N SER A 222 -9.45 2.37 12.09
CA SER A 222 -8.36 3.10 11.44
C SER A 222 -7.55 3.88 12.48
N LYS A 223 -8.21 4.62 13.37
CA LYS A 223 -7.56 5.34 14.47
C LYS A 223 -6.72 4.42 15.35
N ASN A 224 -7.30 3.32 15.81
CA ASN A 224 -6.62 2.38 16.70
C ASN A 224 -5.42 1.72 16.01
N LEU A 225 -5.54 1.38 14.72
CA LEU A 225 -4.46 0.83 13.92
C LEU A 225 -3.37 1.87 13.66
N GLN A 226 -3.71 3.13 13.43
CA GLN A 226 -2.73 4.22 13.30
C GLN A 226 -1.90 4.36 14.57
N VAL A 227 -2.54 4.38 15.75
CA VAL A 227 -1.83 4.44 17.03
C VAL A 227 -0.96 3.20 17.23
N ALA A 228 -1.49 2.00 16.92
CA ALA A 228 -0.75 0.76 17.08
C ALA A 228 0.47 0.68 16.15
N THR A 229 0.32 1.03 14.87
CA THR A 229 1.41 1.07 13.90
C THR A 229 2.48 2.07 14.31
N ALA A 230 2.11 3.29 14.69
CA ALA A 230 3.07 4.29 15.16
C ALA A 230 3.90 3.79 16.36
N ALA A 231 3.29 3.02 17.26
CA ALA A 231 4.00 2.38 18.36
C ALA A 231 4.92 1.23 17.89
N VAL A 232 4.48 0.39 16.96
CA VAL A 232 5.29 -0.70 16.37
C VAL A 232 6.52 -0.14 15.67
N ASP A 233 6.33 0.88 14.83
CA ASP A 233 7.40 1.52 14.05
C ASP A 233 8.40 2.24 14.96
N SER A 234 7.93 2.89 16.02
CA SER A 234 8.78 3.54 17.02
C SER A 234 9.70 2.56 17.77
N LEU A 235 9.34 1.27 17.80
CA LEU A 235 10.19 0.21 18.37
C LEU A 235 11.16 -0.42 17.36
N GLY A 236 11.06 -0.05 16.08
CA GLY A 236 11.82 -0.68 14.99
C GLY A 236 11.40 -2.12 14.70
N LEU A 237 10.16 -2.49 15.07
CA LEU A 237 9.61 -3.81 14.75
C LEU A 237 9.01 -3.80 13.34
N CYS A 238 9.12 -4.93 12.64
CA CYS A 238 8.44 -5.11 11.37
C CYS A 238 6.93 -5.18 11.58
N LEU A 239 6.15 -4.44 10.79
CA LEU A 239 4.68 -4.40 10.88
C LEU A 239 4.02 -5.78 10.77
N PHE A 240 4.63 -6.78 10.11
CA PHE A 240 4.07 -8.13 10.03
C PHE A 240 3.97 -8.86 11.37
N VAL A 241 4.63 -8.37 12.43
CA VAL A 241 4.35 -8.87 13.79
C VAL A 241 2.93 -8.53 14.25
N ALA A 242 2.29 -7.52 13.66
CA ALA A 242 0.92 -7.10 13.99
C ALA A 242 -0.08 -8.25 13.83
N PHE A 243 0.08 -9.12 12.82
CA PHE A 243 -0.81 -10.27 12.64
C PHE A 243 -0.80 -11.21 13.86
N ALA A 244 0.37 -11.43 14.45
CA ALA A 244 0.48 -12.24 15.67
C ALA A 244 0.02 -11.46 16.92
N VAL A 245 0.31 -10.15 16.97
CA VAL A 245 -0.01 -9.29 18.11
C VAL A 245 -1.51 -9.03 18.24
N LEU A 246 -2.22 -8.88 17.12
CA LEU A 246 -3.66 -8.61 17.07
C LEU A 246 -4.51 -9.84 17.40
N ASP A 247 -4.04 -11.05 17.08
CA ASP A 247 -4.78 -12.31 17.31
C ASP A 247 -4.47 -12.99 18.65
N ASP A 248 -3.43 -12.56 19.37
CA ASP A 248 -3.07 -13.10 20.69
C ASP A 248 -3.12 -12.00 21.75
N ALA A 249 -3.96 -12.20 22.78
CA ALA A 249 -4.11 -11.26 23.90
C ALA A 249 -2.79 -10.99 24.66
N ARG A 250 -1.77 -11.84 24.51
CA ARG A 250 -0.43 -11.66 25.08
C ARG A 250 0.48 -10.81 24.20
N GLY A 251 0.10 -10.53 22.96
CA GLY A 251 0.91 -9.81 21.97
C GLY A 251 1.38 -8.44 22.44
N VAL A 252 0.45 -7.54 22.73
CA VAL A 252 0.77 -6.19 23.20
C VAL A 252 1.51 -6.19 24.54
N PRO A 253 1.10 -6.99 25.56
CA PRO A 253 1.90 -7.16 26.78
C PRO A 253 3.33 -7.68 26.53
N CYS A 254 3.52 -8.56 25.55
CA CYS A 254 4.83 -9.07 25.19
C CYS A 254 5.73 -7.95 24.64
N MET A 255 5.19 -7.07 23.79
CA MET A 255 5.91 -5.90 23.29
C MET A 255 6.36 -4.97 24.42
N ALA A 256 5.47 -4.65 25.36
CA ALA A 256 5.81 -3.83 26.53
C ALA A 256 6.90 -4.48 27.40
N LYS A 257 6.86 -5.82 27.55
CA LYS A 257 7.90 -6.58 28.25
C LYS A 257 9.24 -6.59 27.52
N LEU A 258 9.25 -6.61 26.19
CA LEU A 258 10.49 -6.48 25.40
C LEU A 258 11.16 -5.14 25.67
N VAL A 259 10.38 -4.05 25.66
CA VAL A 259 10.88 -2.71 26.00
C VAL A 259 11.42 -2.69 27.43
N SER A 260 10.66 -3.22 28.38
CA SER A 260 11.07 -3.29 29.79
C SER A 260 12.42 -4.01 29.96
N GLY A 261 12.60 -5.14 29.26
CA GLY A 261 13.84 -5.91 29.27
C GLY A 261 15.03 -5.17 28.67
N LEU A 262 14.80 -4.35 27.63
CA LEU A 262 15.84 -3.54 27.00
C LEU A 262 16.30 -2.38 27.90
N ILE A 263 15.37 -1.69 28.54
CA ILE A 263 15.66 -0.47 29.33
C ILE A 263 15.93 -0.74 30.80
N GLY A 264 15.69 -1.97 31.28
CA GLY A 264 15.93 -2.38 32.66
C GLY A 264 14.98 -1.76 33.70
N LYS A 265 13.82 -1.25 33.28
CA LYS A 265 12.74 -0.76 34.13
C LYS A 265 11.38 -1.17 33.56
N ASP A 266 10.35 -1.15 34.39
CA ASP A 266 8.98 -1.45 33.94
C ASP A 266 8.53 -0.45 32.86
N TYR A 267 7.90 -0.99 31.82
CA TYR A 267 7.24 -0.26 30.75
C TYR A 267 5.88 -0.92 30.49
N SER A 268 4.82 -0.15 30.68
CA SER A 268 3.44 -0.63 30.62
C SER A 268 2.86 -0.62 29.20
N VAL A 269 1.73 -1.31 29.02
CA VAL A 269 0.95 -1.26 27.76
C VAL A 269 0.43 0.16 27.51
N ASP A 270 0.01 0.88 28.55
CA ASP A 270 -0.48 2.26 28.41
C ASP A 270 0.64 3.21 27.93
N GLU A 271 1.88 3.02 28.40
CA GLU A 271 3.04 3.76 27.88
C GLU A 271 3.32 3.41 26.41
N LEU A 272 3.16 2.15 26.01
CA LEU A 272 3.31 1.73 24.61
C LEU A 272 2.28 2.41 23.70
N VAL A 273 1.01 2.42 24.10
CA VAL A 273 -0.07 3.10 23.37
C VAL A 273 0.16 4.61 23.37
N GLY A 274 0.55 5.18 24.51
CA GLY A 274 0.86 6.59 24.65
C GLY A 274 1.99 7.05 23.73
N MET A 275 3.00 6.21 23.49
CA MET A 275 4.06 6.48 22.52
C MET A 275 3.52 6.63 21.10
N GLY A 276 2.63 5.73 20.64
CA GLY A 276 1.99 5.84 19.33
C GLY A 276 1.13 7.09 19.20
N VAL A 277 0.34 7.41 20.24
CA VAL A 277 -0.48 8.65 20.28
C VAL A 277 0.40 9.90 20.20
N ASN A 278 1.50 9.95 20.95
CA ASN A 278 2.38 11.12 20.96
C ASN A 278 3.12 11.28 19.63
N CYS A 279 3.58 10.19 19.01
CA CYS A 279 4.17 10.20 17.68
C CYS A 279 3.22 10.85 16.65
N LEU A 280 1.99 10.36 16.58
CA LEU A 280 0.98 10.91 15.67
C LEU A 280 0.65 12.38 15.96
N LYS A 281 0.63 12.80 17.23
CA LYS A 281 0.43 14.22 17.58
C LYS A 281 1.54 15.11 17.06
N ASP A 282 2.79 14.66 17.17
CA ASP A 282 3.95 15.41 16.67
C ASP A 282 3.92 15.50 15.13
N GLU A 283 3.59 14.41 14.45
CA GLU A 283 3.46 14.36 12.99
C GLU A 283 2.29 15.23 12.48
N LEU A 284 1.14 15.20 13.16
CA LEU A 284 -0.02 16.03 12.83
C LEU A 284 0.25 17.52 13.09
N ASP A 285 0.96 17.87 14.18
CA ASP A 285 1.39 19.24 14.44
C ASP A 285 2.37 19.73 13.36
N PHE A 286 3.30 18.88 12.94
CA PHE A 286 4.18 19.18 11.81
C PHE A 286 3.38 19.51 10.55
N ASN A 287 2.42 18.66 10.17
CA ASN A 287 1.59 18.88 8.99
C ASN A 287 0.76 20.16 9.08
N LYS A 288 0.16 20.42 10.25
CA LYS A 288 -0.57 21.68 10.50
C LYS A 288 0.33 22.90 10.31
N ARG A 289 1.57 22.86 10.81
CA ARG A 289 2.57 23.92 10.60
C ARG A 289 3.03 24.03 9.15
N ALA A 290 3.03 22.93 8.40
CA ALA A 290 3.32 22.90 6.96
C ALA A 290 2.15 23.41 6.09
N GLY A 291 0.97 23.62 6.68
CA GLY A 291 -0.20 24.20 6.02
C GLY A 291 -1.32 23.23 5.68
N PHE A 292 -1.24 21.97 6.11
CA PHE A 292 -2.33 21.01 5.96
C PHE A 292 -3.52 21.41 6.84
N THR A 293 -4.71 21.17 6.31
CA THR A 293 -6.01 21.43 6.92
C THR A 293 -6.90 20.19 6.80
N ASP A 294 -8.05 20.21 7.46
CA ASP A 294 -9.05 19.15 7.35
C ASP A 294 -9.52 18.93 5.90
N ALA A 295 -9.37 19.95 5.02
CA ALA A 295 -9.67 19.85 3.60
C ALA A 295 -8.63 19.01 2.81
N ASP A 296 -7.50 18.66 3.40
CA ASP A 296 -6.51 17.79 2.79
C ASP A 296 -6.75 16.31 3.15
N ASP A 297 -7.64 16.03 4.11
CA ASP A 297 -8.00 14.66 4.51
C ASP A 297 -9.21 14.16 3.74
N GLN A 298 -9.01 13.93 2.43
CA GLN A 298 -10.07 13.43 1.57
C GLN A 298 -9.51 12.63 0.40
N LEU A 299 -10.31 11.66 -0.06
CA LEU A 299 -9.97 10.85 -1.21
C LEU A 299 -10.31 11.58 -2.52
N PRO A 300 -9.67 11.21 -3.65
CA PRO A 300 -10.03 11.69 -4.97
C PRO A 300 -11.54 11.60 -5.26
N ARG A 301 -12.07 12.64 -5.91
CA ARG A 301 -13.51 12.79 -6.17
C ARG A 301 -14.15 11.58 -6.84
N PHE A 302 -13.43 10.89 -7.72
CA PHE A 302 -13.97 9.74 -8.45
C PHE A 302 -14.40 8.59 -7.53
N PHE A 303 -13.81 8.45 -6.34
CA PHE A 303 -14.26 7.46 -5.35
C PHE A 303 -15.66 7.76 -4.79
N GLN A 304 -16.08 9.03 -4.79
CA GLN A 304 -17.41 9.45 -4.34
C GLN A 304 -18.45 9.35 -5.46
N THR A 305 -18.04 9.54 -6.72
CA THR A 305 -18.96 9.60 -7.86
C THR A 305 -19.11 8.28 -8.60
N GLU A 306 -18.15 7.36 -8.47
CA GLU A 306 -18.13 6.09 -9.18
C GLU A 306 -18.24 4.93 -8.19
N LEU A 307 -19.24 4.06 -8.41
CA LEU A 307 -19.40 2.83 -7.64
C LEU A 307 -18.38 1.78 -8.11
N LEU A 308 -17.88 0.97 -7.18
CA LEU A 308 -16.89 -0.07 -7.44
C LEU A 308 -17.55 -1.43 -7.75
N PRO A 309 -17.50 -1.96 -8.97
CA PRO A 309 -17.86 -3.35 -9.23
C PRO A 309 -16.87 -4.30 -8.54
N PRO A 310 -17.33 -5.47 -8.04
CA PRO A 310 -18.67 -6.04 -8.25
C PRO A 310 -19.71 -5.66 -7.19
N HIS A 311 -19.29 -5.08 -6.06
CA HIS A 311 -20.19 -4.81 -4.91
C HIS A 311 -21.01 -3.53 -5.08
N ASN A 312 -20.62 -2.67 -6.01
CA ASN A 312 -21.21 -1.36 -6.30
C ASN A 312 -21.26 -0.44 -5.07
N VAL A 313 -20.16 -0.44 -4.31
CA VAL A 313 -19.95 0.42 -3.13
C VAL A 313 -19.19 1.70 -3.51
N GLY A 314 -19.41 2.78 -2.78
CA GLY A 314 -18.79 4.09 -3.00
C GLY A 314 -18.17 4.67 -1.73
N TRP A 315 -17.37 5.73 -1.89
CA TRP A 315 -16.82 6.48 -0.77
C TRP A 315 -17.80 7.56 -0.33
N ASP A 316 -18.23 7.50 0.93
CA ASP A 316 -19.35 8.28 1.45
C ASP A 316 -19.00 9.11 2.68
N TYR A 317 -17.72 9.18 3.08
CA TYR A 317 -17.28 9.98 4.22
C TYR A 317 -17.12 11.46 3.89
N THR A 318 -17.49 12.32 4.85
CA THR A 318 -17.16 13.74 4.81
C THR A 318 -15.79 14.00 5.45
N ALA A 319 -15.15 15.13 5.10
CA ALA A 319 -13.92 15.56 5.75
C ALA A 319 -14.08 15.75 7.27
N GLU A 320 -15.26 16.16 7.73
CA GLU A 320 -15.60 16.32 9.15
C GLU A 320 -15.64 14.97 9.88
N GLU A 321 -16.30 13.96 9.30
CA GLU A 321 -16.34 12.60 9.87
C GLU A 321 -14.92 12.03 10.01
N LEU A 322 -14.07 12.26 9.02
CA LEU A 322 -12.70 11.74 8.99
C LEU A 322 -11.82 12.31 10.10
N GLN A 323 -12.12 13.50 10.64
CA GLN A 323 -11.35 14.07 11.75
C GLN A 323 -11.44 13.24 13.03
N ALA A 324 -12.50 12.43 13.20
CA ALA A 324 -12.61 11.53 14.33
C ALA A 324 -11.52 10.44 14.36
N ALA A 325 -10.86 10.16 13.22
CA ALA A 325 -9.77 9.20 13.14
C ALA A 325 -8.44 9.72 13.72
N LYS A 326 -8.31 11.03 13.94
CA LYS A 326 -7.08 11.65 14.46
C LYS A 326 -7.05 11.69 16.00
N VAL A 327 -5.84 11.76 16.57
CA VAL A 327 -5.55 11.75 18.03
C VAL A 327 -5.22 13.12 18.61
#